data_AF-A0A1E4HNP3-F1
#
_entry.id   AF-A0A1E4HNP3-F1
#
_cell.length_a   1.000
_cell.length_b   1.000
_cell.length_c   1.000
_cell.angle_alpha   90.00
_cell.angle_beta   90.00
_cell.angle_gamma   90.00
#
_symmetry.space_group_name_H-M   'P 1'
#
loop_
_entity.id
_entity.type
_entity.pdbx_description
1 polymer ?
#
loop_
_entity_poly.entity_id
_entity_poly.type
_entity_poly.pdbx_seq_one_letter_code
_entity_poly.pdbx_strand_id
1 'polypeptide(L)'
;MIPHDSADQPDRNSPSPEEAALTKPLTRWQKFRLVIKVVELRLRFIALMAGTGLLFAYWDTLWNRYDKWMRPTAEIHASLDGTEYFCPMHPQVIQPESGSCPICGMPLAKRKKGAREQLPEGITARIKLTPFRVEQAGIETVSVSYTPMARTLTTVGTVAVDERRLANIVSKIPGKTRIEKLHVNYNGQEVAAGQPLAELYSPELSQAIQELLASSQDQSFVRLRSGDPGKLPPPVPGYRTTLPPHALAMLEHMGSARAVGSPATVREGIMRFAERTQADELILSGATYDPAARCHSLELTMEALKG
;
A
#
# COMPACT_ATOMS: atom_id res chain seq x y z
N MET A 1 -38.43 70.13 28.63
CA MET A 1 -39.56 70.23 27.69
C MET A 1 -39.25 71.32 26.67
N ILE A 2 -38.46 71.00 25.64
CA ILE A 2 -38.29 71.73 24.36
C ILE A 2 -37.88 70.64 23.33
N PRO A 3 -38.43 70.62 22.11
CA PRO A 3 -38.73 69.40 21.36
C PRO A 3 -37.65 68.96 20.36
N HIS A 4 -37.65 67.66 20.07
CA HIS A 4 -36.98 67.04 18.93
C HIS A 4 -37.72 67.42 17.64
N ASP A 5 -37.01 68.05 16.69
CA ASP A 5 -37.48 68.24 15.32
C ASP A 5 -36.61 67.40 14.36
N SER A 6 -37.30 66.67 13.50
CA SER A 6 -36.76 65.60 12.67
C SER A 6 -36.64 66.11 11.24
N ALA A 7 -35.43 66.37 10.77
CA ALA A 7 -35.15 66.75 9.39
C ALA A 7 -34.27 65.69 8.70
N ASP A 8 -34.97 64.79 8.01
CA ASP A 8 -34.74 64.33 6.64
C ASP A 8 -33.30 64.40 6.08
N GLN A 9 -32.63 63.25 5.98
CA GLN A 9 -31.39 63.06 5.20
C GLN A 9 -31.71 62.10 4.03
N PRO A 10 -31.52 62.52 2.76
CA PRO A 10 -31.80 61.66 1.63
C PRO A 10 -30.75 60.55 1.45
N ASP A 11 -31.26 59.35 1.24
CA ASP A 11 -30.62 58.13 0.72
C ASP A 11 -29.47 58.43 -0.26
N ARG A 12 -28.27 57.95 0.08
CA ARG A 12 -27.01 58.16 -0.66
C ARG A 12 -26.68 57.01 -1.63
N ASN A 13 -27.67 56.18 -1.97
CA ASN A 13 -27.49 54.88 -2.60
C ASN A 13 -28.38 54.65 -3.84
N SER A 14 -28.68 55.74 -4.55
CA SER A 14 -29.30 55.68 -5.88
C SER A 14 -28.20 55.63 -6.97
N PRO A 15 -28.10 54.57 -7.78
CA PRO A 15 -27.07 54.46 -8.82
C PRO A 15 -27.24 55.53 -9.92
N SER A 16 -26.12 56.01 -10.43
CA SER A 16 -26.06 57.08 -11.44
C SER A 16 -26.61 56.64 -12.81
N PRO A 17 -27.08 57.56 -13.68
CA PRO A 17 -27.63 57.21 -14.99
C PRO A 17 -26.64 56.47 -15.92
N GLU A 18 -25.33 56.61 -15.69
CA GLU A 18 -24.29 55.89 -16.42
C GLU A 18 -24.19 54.40 -16.02
N GLU A 19 -24.43 54.06 -14.75
CA GLU A 19 -24.35 52.69 -14.24
C GLU A 19 -25.56 51.84 -14.66
N ALA A 20 -26.70 52.47 -14.95
CA ALA A 20 -27.89 51.81 -15.49
C ALA A 20 -27.77 51.42 -16.98
N ALA A 21 -26.81 52.00 -17.72
CA ALA A 21 -26.63 51.71 -19.15
C ALA A 21 -25.80 50.44 -19.43
N LEU A 22 -25.06 49.93 -18.43
CA LEU A 22 -24.18 48.75 -18.54
C LEU A 22 -24.84 47.42 -18.13
N THR A 23 -26.10 47.42 -17.70
CA THR A 23 -26.83 46.22 -17.24
C THR A 23 -27.85 45.69 -18.24
N LYS A 24 -27.65 45.93 -19.55
CA LYS A 24 -28.42 45.23 -20.60
C LYS A 24 -27.87 43.81 -20.82
N PRO A 25 -28.66 42.75 -20.62
CA PRO A 25 -28.19 41.39 -20.86
C PRO A 25 -27.89 41.18 -22.36
N LEU A 26 -26.63 40.89 -22.69
CA LEU A 26 -26.17 40.60 -24.05
C LEU A 26 -27.01 39.50 -24.69
N THR A 27 -27.45 39.71 -25.94
CA THR A 27 -28.23 38.72 -26.70
C THR A 27 -27.41 37.45 -26.95
N ARG A 28 -28.09 36.30 -27.08
CA ARG A 28 -27.43 34.98 -27.27
C ARG A 28 -26.37 34.99 -28.40
N TRP A 29 -26.60 35.76 -29.45
CA TRP A 29 -25.68 35.90 -30.58
C TRP A 29 -24.43 36.75 -30.25
N GLN A 30 -24.57 37.79 -29.43
CA GLN A 30 -23.43 38.59 -28.94
C GLN A 30 -22.56 37.77 -27.98
N LYS A 31 -23.16 36.96 -27.10
CA LYS A 31 -22.42 36.03 -26.23
C LYS A 31 -21.64 35.00 -27.05
N PHE A 32 -22.25 34.41 -28.08
CA PHE A 32 -21.56 33.47 -28.97
C PHE A 32 -20.38 34.11 -29.70
N ARG A 33 -20.55 35.33 -30.23
CA ARG A 33 -19.49 36.08 -30.91
C ARG A 33 -18.34 36.47 -29.96
N LEU A 34 -18.66 36.76 -28.69
CA LEU A 34 -17.67 37.04 -27.65
C LEU A 34 -16.87 35.79 -27.28
N VAL A 35 -17.51 34.62 -27.16
CA VAL A 35 -16.83 33.34 -26.95
C VAL A 35 -15.86 33.04 -28.10
N ILE A 36 -16.28 33.22 -29.36
CA ILE A 36 -15.40 33.02 -30.52
C ILE A 36 -14.18 33.95 -30.47
N LYS A 37 -14.39 35.24 -30.19
CA LYS A 37 -13.30 36.23 -30.06
C LYS A 37 -12.31 35.88 -28.95
N VAL A 38 -12.80 35.37 -27.82
CA VAL A 38 -11.95 34.94 -26.69
C VAL A 38 -11.14 33.68 -27.06
N VAL A 39 -11.75 32.73 -27.78
CA VAL A 39 -11.05 31.54 -28.26
C VAL A 39 -9.98 31.90 -29.29
N GLU A 40 -10.28 32.80 -30.23
CA GLU A 40 -9.30 33.32 -31.20
C GLU A 40 -8.12 34.00 -30.51
N LEU A 41 -8.38 34.83 -29.50
CA LEU A 41 -7.33 35.52 -28.74
C LEU A 41 -6.43 34.54 -27.96
N ARG A 42 -7.02 33.51 -27.33
CA ARG A 42 -6.26 32.47 -26.61
C ARG A 42 -5.40 31.65 -27.56
N LEU A 43 -5.91 31.30 -28.74
CA LEU A 43 -5.13 30.58 -29.76
C LEU A 43 -3.95 31.42 -30.28
N ARG A 44 -4.15 32.72 -30.51
CA ARG A 44 -3.05 33.63 -30.89
C ARG A 44 -1.97 33.74 -29.81
N PHE A 45 -2.38 33.82 -28.55
CA PHE A 45 -1.45 33.88 -27.42
C PHE A 45 -0.61 32.61 -27.31
N ILE A 46 -1.23 31.43 -27.45
CA ILE A 46 -0.52 30.14 -27.46
C ILE A 46 0.44 30.04 -28.65
N ALA A 47 0.03 30.46 -29.85
CA ALA A 47 0.89 30.46 -31.03
C ALA A 47 2.11 31.38 -30.87
N LEU A 48 1.95 32.56 -30.25
CA LEU A 48 3.06 33.47 -29.97
C LEU A 48 4.05 32.87 -28.98
N MET A 49 3.57 32.25 -27.89
CA MET A 49 4.42 31.55 -26.92
C MET A 49 5.18 30.37 -27.54
N ALA A 50 4.51 29.59 -28.40
CA ALA A 50 5.17 28.49 -29.11
C ALA A 50 6.26 29.02 -30.05
N GLY A 51 6.00 30.11 -30.78
CA GLY A 51 6.98 30.74 -31.68
C GLY A 51 8.20 31.28 -30.95
N THR A 52 8.02 31.99 -29.83
CA THR A 52 9.15 32.51 -29.04
C THR A 52 9.93 31.39 -28.37
N GLY A 53 9.26 30.34 -27.88
CA GLY A 53 9.92 29.15 -27.33
C GLY A 53 10.80 28.44 -28.36
N LEU A 54 10.33 28.31 -29.60
CA LEU A 54 11.08 27.69 -30.69
C LEU A 54 12.31 28.53 -31.09
N LEU A 55 12.19 29.87 -31.05
CA LEU A 55 13.30 30.79 -31.29
C LEU A 55 14.42 30.62 -30.24
N PHE A 56 14.05 30.51 -28.97
CA PHE A 56 15.00 30.28 -27.87
C PHE A 56 15.63 28.89 -27.93
N ALA A 57 14.85 27.85 -28.24
CA ALA A 57 15.37 26.49 -28.37
C ALA A 57 16.42 26.35 -29.48
N TYR A 58 16.33 27.16 -30.53
CA TYR A 58 17.26 27.17 -31.67
C TYR A 58 18.26 28.34 -31.63
N TRP A 59 18.39 29.03 -30.49
CA TRP A 59 19.26 30.20 -30.34
C TRP A 59 20.74 29.88 -30.63
N ASP A 60 21.25 28.76 -30.10
CA ASP A 60 22.65 28.35 -30.31
C ASP A 60 22.97 28.09 -31.79
N THR A 61 22.05 27.46 -32.53
CA THR A 61 22.23 27.20 -33.97
C THR A 61 22.22 28.47 -34.82
N LEU A 62 21.38 29.45 -34.45
CA LEU A 62 21.29 30.75 -35.11
C LEU A 62 22.57 31.56 -34.88
N TRP A 63 23.06 31.59 -33.63
CA TRP A 63 24.27 32.31 -33.27
C TRP A 63 25.52 31.70 -33.92
N ASN A 64 25.63 30.38 -33.93
CA ASN A 64 26.77 29.69 -34.54
C ASN A 64 26.83 29.89 -36.07
N ARG A 65 25.67 30.05 -36.72
CA ARG A 65 25.61 30.42 -38.14
C ARG A 65 26.02 31.87 -38.38
N TYR A 66 25.61 32.78 -37.50
CA TYR A 66 25.97 34.19 -37.57
C TYR A 66 27.48 34.40 -37.38
N ASP A 67 28.09 33.72 -36.41
CA ASP A 67 29.55 33.77 -36.17
C ASP A 67 30.37 33.25 -37.36
N LYS A 68 29.86 32.20 -38.03
CA LYS A 68 30.49 31.70 -39.27
C LYS A 68 30.45 32.74 -40.39
N TRP A 69 29.43 33.59 -40.43
CA TRP A 69 29.27 34.60 -41.48
C TRP A 69 30.03 35.89 -41.19
N MET A 70 30.21 36.22 -39.91
CA MET A 70 30.95 37.41 -39.45
C MET A 70 32.46 37.20 -39.27
N ARG A 71 33.01 35.99 -39.53
CA ARG A 71 34.46 35.77 -39.47
C ARG A 71 35.17 36.51 -40.61
N PRO A 72 36.06 37.48 -40.33
CA PRO A 72 36.92 38.04 -41.36
C PRO A 72 37.88 36.96 -41.86
N THR A 73 37.97 36.79 -43.18
CA THR A 73 38.95 35.94 -43.85
C THR A 73 40.36 36.49 -43.58
N ALA A 74 41.12 35.81 -42.72
CA ALA A 74 42.54 36.08 -42.56
C ALA A 74 43.30 35.58 -43.79
N GLU A 75 43.82 36.50 -44.60
CA GLU A 75 44.72 36.20 -45.71
C GLU A 75 46.07 35.71 -45.16
N ILE A 76 46.45 34.48 -45.52
CA ILE A 76 47.75 33.90 -45.18
C ILE A 76 48.74 34.28 -46.28
N HIS A 77 49.60 35.26 -46.01
CA HIS A 77 50.80 35.48 -46.82
C HIS A 77 51.88 34.47 -46.43
N ALA A 78 52.21 33.58 -47.36
CA ALA A 78 53.36 32.68 -47.25
C ALA A 78 54.64 33.43 -47.66
N SER A 79 55.59 33.56 -46.73
CA SER A 79 56.99 33.92 -47.03
C SER A 79 57.94 32.80 -46.60
N LEU A 80 58.85 32.47 -47.49
CA LEU A 80 59.81 31.39 -47.44
C LEU A 80 61.03 31.80 -46.59
N ASP A 81 61.13 31.27 -45.37
CA ASP A 81 62.42 30.90 -44.77
C ASP A 81 62.23 29.96 -43.56
N GLY A 82 62.99 28.86 -43.52
CA GLY A 82 62.74 27.68 -42.67
C GLY A 82 63.10 27.81 -41.18
N THR A 83 63.12 29.03 -40.64
CA THR A 83 63.49 29.32 -39.25
C THR A 83 62.38 30.11 -38.56
N GLU A 84 61.91 29.63 -37.41
CA GLU A 84 60.92 30.32 -36.58
C GLU A 84 61.53 30.60 -35.20
N TYR A 85 61.30 31.79 -34.65
CA TYR A 85 61.75 32.17 -33.31
C TYR A 85 60.57 32.10 -32.34
N PHE A 86 60.74 31.40 -31.21
CA PHE A 86 59.68 31.22 -30.21
C PHE A 86 60.13 31.63 -28.80
N CYS A 87 59.19 32.10 -27.97
CA CYS A 87 59.46 32.46 -26.59
C CYS A 87 59.30 31.24 -25.65
N PRO A 88 60.32 30.86 -24.84
CA PRO A 88 60.23 29.71 -23.93
C PRO A 88 59.10 29.79 -22.90
N MET A 89 58.70 31.00 -22.50
CA MET A 89 57.62 31.22 -21.54
C MET A 89 56.24 31.45 -22.17
N HIS A 90 56.18 31.81 -23.45
CA HIS A 90 54.94 32.12 -24.16
C HIS A 90 54.93 31.42 -25.51
N PRO A 91 54.58 30.11 -25.55
CA PRO A 91 54.73 29.28 -26.75
C PRO A 91 53.87 29.72 -27.94
N GLN A 92 52.88 30.59 -27.71
CA GLN A 92 52.01 31.15 -28.75
C GLN A 92 52.67 32.32 -29.51
N VAL A 93 53.75 32.90 -28.98
CA VAL A 93 54.50 33.97 -29.65
C VAL A 93 55.55 33.35 -30.56
N ILE A 94 55.23 33.29 -31.85
CA ILE A 94 56.11 32.79 -32.90
C ILE A 94 56.34 33.95 -33.88
N GLN A 95 57.60 34.35 -34.06
CA GLN A 95 57.98 35.39 -35.00
C GLN A 95 58.95 34.84 -36.06
N PRO A 96 58.87 35.33 -37.31
CA PRO A 96 59.79 34.93 -38.37
C PRO A 96 61.20 35.49 -38.17
N GLU A 97 61.35 36.57 -37.40
CA GLU A 97 62.62 37.29 -37.17
C GLU A 97 63.10 37.20 -35.72
N SER A 98 64.40 37.37 -35.51
CA SER A 98 65.00 37.39 -34.17
C SER A 98 64.68 38.71 -33.48
N GLY A 99 64.01 38.66 -32.33
CA GLY A 99 63.64 39.83 -31.54
C GLY A 99 63.35 39.47 -30.08
N SER A 100 62.84 40.44 -29.33
CA SER A 100 62.37 40.25 -27.95
C SER A 100 60.87 39.98 -27.92
N CYS A 101 60.43 39.09 -27.03
CA CYS A 101 59.02 38.77 -26.87
C CYS A 101 58.23 40.01 -26.39
N PRO A 102 57.15 40.44 -27.09
CA PRO A 102 56.34 41.59 -26.69
C PRO A 102 55.55 41.39 -25.39
N ILE A 103 55.44 40.16 -24.89
CA ILE A 103 54.74 39.85 -23.63
C ILE A 103 55.69 39.94 -22.42
N CYS A 104 56.90 39.40 -22.55
CA CYS A 104 57.80 39.23 -21.39
C CYS A 104 59.18 39.86 -21.54
N GLY A 105 59.49 40.45 -22.70
CA GLY A 105 60.75 41.15 -22.96
C GLY A 105 61.99 40.27 -23.15
N MET A 106 61.89 38.94 -22.96
CA MET A 106 63.02 38.02 -23.14
C MET A 106 63.33 37.74 -24.63
N PRO A 107 64.61 37.47 -24.99
CA PRO A 107 65.01 37.20 -26.37
C PRO A 107 64.42 35.88 -26.88
N LEU A 108 63.96 35.86 -28.12
CA LEU A 108 63.34 34.68 -28.74
C LEU A 108 64.38 33.61 -29.12
N ALA A 109 64.05 32.35 -28.87
CA ALA A 109 64.91 31.19 -29.16
C ALA A 109 64.64 30.60 -30.56
N LYS A 110 65.70 30.27 -31.30
CA LYS A 110 65.63 29.77 -32.68
C LYS A 110 65.16 28.31 -32.74
N ARG A 111 64.12 28.00 -33.53
CA ARG A 111 63.65 26.64 -33.83
C ARG A 111 63.58 26.39 -35.34
N LYS A 112 64.02 25.21 -35.79
CA LYS A 112 63.80 24.74 -37.17
C LYS A 112 62.36 24.26 -37.34
N LYS A 113 61.70 24.72 -38.40
CA LYS A 113 60.32 24.32 -38.73
C LYS A 113 60.30 22.83 -39.09
N GLY A 114 59.65 21.97 -38.28
CA GLY A 114 59.35 20.57 -38.65
C GLY A 114 59.89 19.42 -37.79
N ALA A 115 60.69 19.63 -36.72
CA ALA A 115 61.09 18.52 -35.85
C ALA A 115 59.99 18.21 -34.79
N ARG A 116 58.95 17.47 -35.18
CA ARG A 116 58.07 16.75 -34.25
C ARG A 116 58.49 15.28 -34.27
N GLU A 117 59.25 14.86 -33.27
CA GLU A 117 59.51 13.44 -33.03
C GLU A 117 58.18 12.77 -32.66
N GLN A 118 57.74 11.78 -33.44
CA GLN A 118 56.43 11.16 -33.28
C GLN A 118 56.38 10.38 -31.96
N LEU A 119 55.55 10.87 -31.04
CA LEU A 119 55.24 10.18 -29.78
C LEU A 119 54.30 8.99 -30.06
N PRO A 120 54.44 7.86 -29.34
CA PRO A 120 53.48 6.76 -29.41
C PRO A 120 52.05 7.24 -29.10
N GLU A 121 51.05 6.59 -29.68
CA GLU A 121 49.64 6.96 -29.50
C GLU A 121 49.25 6.98 -28.01
N GLY A 122 48.63 8.09 -27.57
CA GLY A 122 48.14 8.29 -26.20
C GLY A 122 49.03 9.12 -25.27
N ILE A 123 50.25 9.51 -25.69
CA ILE A 123 51.16 10.33 -24.85
C ILE A 123 51.21 11.76 -25.40
N THR A 124 50.54 12.69 -24.71
CA THR A 124 50.47 14.11 -25.10
C THR A 124 51.79 14.87 -24.88
N ALA A 125 52.61 14.43 -23.91
CA ALA A 125 53.94 14.99 -23.65
C ALA A 125 54.83 13.99 -22.90
N ARG A 126 56.09 13.81 -23.34
CA ARG A 126 57.12 13.08 -22.59
C ARG A 126 58.02 14.09 -21.88
N ILE A 127 57.87 14.21 -20.56
CA ILE A 127 58.76 15.04 -19.74
C ILE A 127 59.92 14.16 -19.27
N LYS A 128 61.14 14.49 -19.69
CA LYS A 128 62.35 13.81 -19.22
C LYS A 128 62.87 14.53 -17.97
N LEU A 129 62.67 13.93 -16.81
CA LEU A 129 63.25 14.40 -15.54
C LEU A 129 64.61 13.75 -15.31
N THR A 130 65.55 14.50 -14.74
CA THR A 130 66.83 13.97 -14.27
C THR A 130 66.64 13.24 -12.94
N PRO A 131 67.47 12.24 -12.60
CA PRO A 131 67.32 11.48 -11.34
C PRO A 131 67.27 12.37 -10.09
N PHE A 132 68.08 13.42 -10.02
CA PHE A 132 68.07 14.40 -8.94
C PHE A 132 66.73 15.14 -8.80
N ARG A 133 66.05 15.44 -9.91
CA ARG A 133 64.72 16.09 -9.89
C ARG A 133 63.61 15.16 -9.43
N VAL A 134 63.73 13.87 -9.70
CA VAL A 134 62.79 12.84 -9.23
C VAL A 134 62.90 12.70 -7.71
N GLU A 135 64.12 12.70 -7.18
CA GLU A 135 64.40 12.61 -5.75
C GLU A 135 64.00 13.86 -4.99
N GLN A 136 64.38 15.06 -5.47
CA GLN A 136 63.99 16.33 -4.85
C GLN A 136 62.47 16.55 -4.83
N ALA A 137 61.75 16.02 -5.83
CA ALA A 137 60.30 16.11 -5.91
C ALA A 137 59.57 15.00 -5.14
N GLY A 138 60.29 14.03 -4.57
CA GLY A 138 59.69 12.93 -3.79
C GLY A 138 58.69 12.09 -4.59
N ILE A 139 59.01 11.80 -5.85
CA ILE A 139 58.07 11.09 -6.72
C ILE A 139 57.96 9.62 -6.29
N GLU A 140 56.80 9.24 -5.78
CA GLU A 140 56.44 7.85 -5.48
C GLU A 140 55.62 7.25 -6.62
N THR A 141 55.96 6.02 -7.02
CA THR A 141 55.24 5.30 -8.08
C THR A 141 54.65 4.01 -7.53
N VAL A 142 53.41 3.70 -7.92
CA VAL A 142 52.77 2.41 -7.63
C VAL A 142 52.46 1.69 -8.95
N SER A 143 52.71 0.38 -9.00
CA SER A 143 52.34 -0.44 -10.16
C SER A 143 50.82 -0.58 -10.25
N VAL A 144 50.27 -0.33 -11.44
CA VAL A 144 48.83 -0.51 -11.68
C VAL A 144 48.48 -1.99 -11.54
N SER A 145 47.49 -2.30 -10.70
CA SER A 145 46.97 -3.65 -10.51
C SER A 145 45.45 -3.63 -10.42
N TYR A 146 44.81 -4.74 -10.80
CA TYR A 146 43.38 -4.92 -10.63
C TYR A 146 43.10 -5.49 -9.25
N THR A 147 42.32 -4.77 -8.45
CA THR A 147 41.86 -5.23 -7.12
C THR A 147 40.34 -5.13 -7.06
N PRO A 148 39.62 -6.15 -6.57
CA PRO A 148 38.17 -6.06 -6.38
C PRO A 148 37.85 -4.98 -5.34
N MET A 149 37.12 -3.95 -5.77
CA MET A 149 36.74 -2.83 -4.89
C MET A 149 35.52 -3.23 -4.06
N ALA A 150 35.73 -3.64 -2.81
CA ALA A 150 34.65 -3.85 -1.85
C ALA A 150 34.43 -2.57 -1.04
N ARG A 151 33.18 -2.10 -0.97
CA ARG A 151 32.77 -0.97 -0.13
C ARG A 151 31.88 -1.50 0.98
N THR A 152 32.34 -1.44 2.23
CA THR A 152 31.50 -1.76 3.38
C THR A 152 30.52 -0.62 3.63
N LEU A 153 29.23 -0.91 3.59
CA LEU A 153 28.14 0.04 3.85
C LEU A 153 27.48 -0.35 5.18
N THR A 154 27.47 0.56 6.15
CA THR A 154 26.70 0.40 7.39
C THR A 154 25.31 1.00 7.18
N THR A 155 24.28 0.17 7.21
CA THR A 155 22.88 0.60 7.08
C THR A 155 22.09 0.23 8.32
N VAL A 156 20.93 0.85 8.49
CA VAL A 156 19.93 0.45 9.48
C VAL A 156 18.91 -0.48 8.82
N GLY A 157 18.40 -1.43 9.59
CA GLY A 157 17.32 -2.33 9.18
C GLY A 157 16.31 -2.46 10.30
N THR A 158 15.09 -2.86 9.96
CA THR A 158 14.03 -3.18 10.93
C THR A 158 13.86 -4.69 11.03
N VAL A 159 13.59 -5.18 12.24
CA VAL A 159 13.21 -6.58 12.44
C VAL A 159 11.71 -6.67 12.21
N ALA A 160 11.30 -7.28 11.11
CA ALA A 160 9.91 -7.58 10.82
C ALA A 160 9.53 -8.97 11.32
N VAL A 161 8.25 -9.15 11.65
CA VAL A 161 7.70 -10.48 11.97
C VAL A 161 7.67 -11.30 10.68
N ASP A 162 8.03 -12.60 10.77
CA ASP A 162 7.86 -13.53 9.65
C ASP A 162 6.36 -13.79 9.45
N GLU A 163 5.76 -13.16 8.45
CA GLU A 163 4.33 -13.29 8.11
C GLU A 163 3.92 -14.76 7.87
N ARG A 164 4.85 -15.64 7.48
CA ARG A 164 4.58 -17.07 7.29
C ARG A 164 4.32 -17.83 8.59
N ARG A 165 4.75 -17.26 9.73
CA ARG A 165 4.52 -17.82 11.07
C ARG A 165 3.32 -17.17 11.76
N LEU A 166 2.63 -16.25 11.08
CA LEU A 166 1.45 -15.59 11.59
C LEU A 166 0.23 -16.50 11.35
N ALA A 167 -0.45 -16.86 12.44
CA ALA A 167 -1.65 -17.67 12.41
C ALA A 167 -2.85 -16.86 12.92
N ASN A 168 -3.89 -16.74 12.10
CA ASN A 168 -5.16 -16.14 12.49
C ASN A 168 -6.14 -17.23 12.90
N ILE A 169 -6.50 -17.27 14.19
CA ILE A 169 -7.45 -18.25 14.73
C ILE A 169 -8.86 -17.69 14.57
N VAL A 170 -9.68 -18.37 13.76
CA VAL A 170 -11.09 -18.04 13.54
C VAL A 170 -11.98 -19.12 14.13
N SER A 171 -13.15 -18.72 14.65
CA SER A 171 -14.19 -19.69 15.02
C SER A 171 -14.69 -20.40 13.76
N LYS A 172 -14.70 -21.74 13.79
CA LYS A 172 -15.27 -22.59 12.72
C LYS A 172 -16.78 -22.78 12.85
N ILE A 173 -17.37 -22.30 13.96
CA ILE A 173 -18.78 -22.51 14.25
C ILE A 173 -19.58 -21.42 13.53
N PRO A 174 -20.48 -21.77 12.59
CA PRO A 174 -21.34 -20.80 11.94
C PRO A 174 -22.38 -20.26 12.93
N GLY A 175 -22.79 -18.99 12.74
CA GLY A 175 -23.86 -18.38 13.54
C GLY A 175 -23.38 -17.58 14.75
N LYS A 176 -24.26 -17.43 15.75
CA LYS A 176 -24.00 -16.57 16.91
C LYS A 176 -23.15 -17.33 17.94
N THR A 177 -21.88 -17.00 18.00
CA THR A 177 -20.97 -17.52 19.03
C THR A 177 -20.75 -16.46 20.11
N ARG A 178 -20.92 -16.84 21.38
CA ARG A 178 -20.60 -16.02 22.55
C ARG A 178 -19.32 -16.53 23.20
N ILE A 179 -18.41 -15.62 23.56
CA ILE A 179 -17.23 -15.96 24.36
C ILE A 179 -17.69 -16.09 25.82
N GLU A 180 -17.49 -17.27 26.42
CA GLU A 180 -17.82 -17.51 27.83
C GLU A 180 -16.65 -17.18 28.74
N LYS A 181 -15.45 -17.59 28.33
CA LYS A 181 -14.21 -17.34 29.08
C LYS A 181 -13.07 -17.06 28.11
N LEU A 182 -12.31 -16.01 28.40
CA LEU A 182 -11.12 -15.66 27.63
C LEU A 182 -9.88 -15.98 28.49
N HIS A 183 -9.06 -16.93 28.05
CA HIS A 183 -7.83 -17.35 28.74
C HIS A 183 -6.65 -16.43 28.41
N VAL A 184 -6.67 -15.82 27.23
CA VAL A 184 -5.66 -14.85 26.76
C VAL A 184 -6.35 -13.50 26.54
N ASN A 185 -6.19 -12.60 27.50
CA ASN A 185 -7.00 -11.38 27.61
C ASN A 185 -6.26 -10.07 27.31
N TYR A 186 -4.97 -10.12 26.94
CA TYR A 186 -4.21 -8.94 26.54
C TYR A 186 -3.25 -9.22 25.37
N ASN A 187 -2.94 -8.17 24.62
CA ASN A 187 -2.03 -8.25 23.47
C ASN A 187 -0.58 -8.36 23.93
N GLY A 188 0.20 -9.24 23.28
CA GLY A 188 1.60 -9.49 23.64
C GLY A 188 1.80 -10.56 24.71
N GLN A 189 0.72 -11.21 25.17
CA GLN A 189 0.84 -12.42 25.98
C GLN A 189 1.49 -13.54 25.17
N GLU A 190 2.55 -14.15 25.71
CA GLU A 190 3.16 -15.33 25.10
C GLU A 190 2.22 -16.54 25.23
N VAL A 191 2.06 -17.28 24.13
CA VAL A 191 1.21 -18.46 24.07
C VAL A 191 1.95 -19.63 23.43
N ALA A 192 1.79 -20.82 24.00
CA ALA A 192 2.33 -22.06 23.43
C ALA A 192 1.31 -22.73 22.49
N ALA A 193 1.80 -23.53 21.55
CA ALA A 193 0.94 -24.34 20.69
C ALA A 193 0.07 -25.30 21.54
N GLY A 194 -1.24 -25.28 21.34
CA GLY A 194 -2.21 -26.09 22.10
C GLY A 194 -2.73 -25.45 23.39
N GLN A 195 -2.22 -24.27 23.77
CA GLN A 195 -2.77 -23.54 24.92
C GLN A 195 -4.20 -23.05 24.60
N PRO A 196 -5.17 -23.24 25.51
CA PRO A 196 -6.53 -22.74 25.32
C PRO A 196 -6.53 -21.21 25.29
N LEU A 197 -7.18 -20.62 24.28
CA LEU A 197 -7.27 -19.17 24.11
C LEU A 197 -8.61 -18.63 24.61
N ALA A 198 -9.72 -19.29 24.26
CA ALA A 198 -11.08 -18.91 24.63
C ALA A 198 -11.99 -20.14 24.70
N GLU A 199 -13.01 -20.07 25.56
CA GLU A 199 -14.16 -20.96 25.60
C GLU A 199 -15.34 -20.27 24.90
N LEU A 200 -15.94 -20.98 23.95
CA LEU A 200 -16.96 -20.46 23.06
C LEU A 200 -18.25 -21.24 23.23
N TYR A 201 -19.36 -20.54 23.35
CA TYR A 201 -20.69 -21.12 23.37
C TYR A 201 -21.46 -20.73 22.11
N SER A 202 -22.02 -21.73 21.44
CA SER A 202 -22.98 -21.54 20.35
C SER A 202 -24.28 -22.26 20.70
N PRO A 203 -25.41 -21.54 20.80
CA PRO A 203 -26.72 -22.14 20.94
C PRO A 203 -27.05 -23.12 19.81
N GLU A 204 -26.69 -22.77 18.57
CA GLU A 204 -27.01 -23.55 17.37
C GLU A 204 -26.25 -24.88 17.35
N LEU A 205 -24.95 -24.87 17.69
CA LEU A 205 -24.16 -26.09 17.80
C LEU A 205 -24.69 -26.98 18.94
N SER A 206 -25.03 -26.37 20.08
CA SER A 206 -25.57 -27.10 21.23
C SER A 206 -26.90 -27.79 20.88
N GLN A 207 -27.80 -27.09 20.19
CA GLN A 207 -29.06 -27.65 19.70
C GLN A 207 -28.83 -28.78 18.68
N ALA A 208 -27.89 -28.61 17.75
CA ALA A 208 -27.58 -29.64 16.75
C ALA A 208 -27.02 -30.92 17.40
N ILE A 209 -26.14 -30.79 18.41
CA ILE A 209 -25.63 -31.93 19.19
C ILE A 209 -26.77 -32.62 19.94
N GLN A 210 -27.67 -31.85 20.57
CA GLN A 210 -28.84 -32.41 21.27
C GLN A 210 -29.75 -33.19 20.32
N GLU A 211 -30.04 -32.66 19.13
CA GLU A 211 -30.84 -33.34 18.11
C GLU A 211 -30.15 -34.62 17.61
N LEU A 212 -28.84 -34.57 17.39
CA LEU A 212 -28.05 -35.74 17.00
C LEU A 212 -28.13 -36.85 18.05
N LEU A 213 -27.86 -36.54 19.33
CA LEU A 213 -27.90 -37.54 20.41
C LEU A 213 -29.31 -38.10 20.61
N ALA A 214 -30.34 -37.25 20.47
CA ALA A 214 -31.74 -37.63 20.54
C ALA A 214 -32.18 -38.62 19.46
N SER A 215 -31.59 -38.54 18.27
CA SER A 215 -31.99 -39.32 17.10
C SER A 215 -31.93 -40.84 17.33
N SER A 216 -31.09 -41.33 18.26
CA SER A 216 -31.00 -42.77 18.58
C SER A 216 -32.31 -43.30 19.18
N GLN A 217 -32.89 -42.54 20.12
CA GLN A 217 -34.16 -42.85 20.76
C GLN A 217 -35.31 -42.74 19.76
N ASP A 218 -35.31 -41.67 18.95
CA ASP A 218 -36.32 -41.45 17.92
C ASP A 218 -36.35 -42.63 16.93
N GLN A 219 -35.18 -43.08 16.46
CA GLN A 219 -35.06 -44.24 15.58
C GLN A 219 -35.58 -45.53 16.22
N SER A 220 -35.20 -45.81 17.47
CA SER A 220 -35.67 -47.01 18.18
C SER A 220 -37.19 -47.00 18.37
N PHE A 221 -37.76 -45.82 18.59
CA PHE A 221 -39.20 -45.66 18.80
C PHE A 221 -39.99 -45.84 17.50
N VAL A 222 -39.51 -45.26 16.40
CA VAL A 222 -40.11 -45.48 15.07
C VAL A 222 -40.04 -46.96 14.70
N ARG A 223 -38.88 -47.60 14.87
CA ARG A 223 -38.71 -49.04 14.63
C ARG A 223 -39.67 -49.92 15.45
N LEU A 224 -39.81 -49.61 16.75
CA LEU A 224 -40.74 -50.31 17.62
C LEU A 224 -42.20 -50.21 17.12
N ARG A 225 -42.63 -49.02 16.70
CA ARG A 225 -43.99 -48.82 16.17
C ARG A 225 -44.20 -49.37 14.77
N SER A 226 -43.14 -49.46 13.97
CA SER A 226 -43.16 -50.07 12.64
C SER A 226 -43.07 -51.60 12.66
N GLY A 227 -42.93 -52.23 13.83
CA GLY A 227 -42.92 -53.69 13.97
C GLY A 227 -41.56 -54.37 13.77
N ASP A 228 -40.47 -53.60 13.78
CA ASP A 228 -39.09 -54.12 13.68
C ASP A 228 -38.25 -53.68 14.90
N PRO A 229 -38.58 -54.17 16.12
CA PRO A 229 -37.82 -53.83 17.30
C PRO A 229 -36.41 -54.43 17.22
N GLY A 230 -35.41 -53.65 17.61
CA GLY A 230 -34.02 -54.08 17.57
C GLY A 230 -33.15 -53.36 18.58
N LYS A 231 -31.83 -53.54 18.46
CA LYS A 231 -30.87 -52.80 19.27
C LYS A 231 -30.95 -51.30 18.98
N LEU A 232 -30.63 -50.50 19.99
CA LEU A 232 -30.57 -49.04 19.88
C LEU A 232 -29.60 -48.66 18.75
N PRO A 233 -30.06 -47.99 17.69
CA PRO A 233 -29.19 -47.62 16.57
C PRO A 233 -28.31 -46.42 16.92
N PRO A 234 -27.19 -46.23 16.20
CA PRO A 234 -26.35 -45.07 16.38
C PRO A 234 -27.07 -43.77 15.99
N PRO A 235 -26.65 -42.62 16.54
CA PRO A 235 -27.24 -41.33 16.23
C PRO A 235 -26.99 -40.93 14.77
N VAL A 236 -28.02 -40.41 14.10
CA VAL A 236 -27.98 -39.99 12.69
C VAL A 236 -28.33 -38.49 12.60
N PRO A 237 -27.49 -37.67 11.93
CA PRO A 237 -27.78 -36.26 11.72
C PRO A 237 -29.06 -36.06 10.90
N GLY A 238 -29.91 -35.11 11.31
CA GLY A 238 -31.12 -34.75 10.57
C GLY A 238 -32.16 -35.86 10.46
N TYR A 239 -32.16 -36.86 11.35
CA TYR A 239 -33.08 -37.99 11.26
C TYR A 239 -34.55 -37.57 11.10
N ARG A 240 -35.00 -36.58 11.87
CA ARG A 240 -36.38 -36.08 11.84
C ARG A 240 -36.79 -35.51 10.47
N THR A 241 -35.86 -34.86 9.76
CA THR A 241 -36.16 -34.28 8.44
C THR A 241 -36.24 -35.33 7.35
N THR A 242 -35.64 -36.50 7.56
CA THR A 242 -35.69 -37.63 6.62
C THR A 242 -36.95 -38.49 6.76
N LEU A 243 -37.74 -38.29 7.82
CA LEU A 243 -38.89 -39.14 8.13
C LEU A 243 -40.12 -38.79 7.29
N PRO A 244 -40.93 -39.78 6.88
CA PRO A 244 -42.23 -39.53 6.29
C PRO A 244 -43.20 -38.89 7.32
N PRO A 245 -44.21 -38.11 6.88
CA PRO A 245 -45.07 -37.34 7.77
C PRO A 245 -45.76 -38.16 8.88
N HIS A 246 -46.16 -39.40 8.59
CA HIS A 246 -46.78 -40.28 9.58
C HIS A 246 -45.80 -40.65 10.71
N ALA A 247 -44.54 -40.93 10.38
CA ALA A 247 -43.53 -41.30 11.37
C ALA A 247 -43.11 -40.11 12.22
N LEU A 248 -43.07 -38.91 11.62
CA LEU A 248 -42.85 -37.65 12.33
C LEU A 248 -43.99 -37.39 13.34
N ALA A 249 -45.25 -37.57 12.95
CA ALA A 249 -46.39 -37.44 13.86
C ALA A 249 -46.33 -38.43 15.05
N MET A 250 -45.82 -39.65 14.84
CA MET A 250 -45.60 -40.60 15.95
C MET A 250 -44.59 -40.05 16.98
N LEU A 251 -43.52 -39.39 16.52
CA LEU A 251 -42.51 -38.78 17.39
C LEU A 251 -43.03 -37.56 18.13
N GLU A 252 -43.89 -36.75 17.49
CA GLU A 252 -44.53 -35.60 18.14
C GLU A 252 -45.41 -36.05 19.31
N HIS A 253 -46.17 -37.13 19.15
CA HIS A 253 -46.94 -37.72 20.25
C HIS A 253 -46.04 -38.21 21.41
N MET A 254 -44.86 -38.76 21.11
CA MET A 254 -43.86 -39.14 22.12
C MET A 254 -43.32 -37.92 22.90
N GLY A 255 -43.27 -36.76 22.24
CA GLY A 255 -42.75 -35.51 22.80
C GLY A 255 -43.55 -34.95 23.99
N SER A 256 -44.77 -35.45 24.23
CA SER A 256 -45.66 -34.96 25.30
C SER A 256 -45.12 -35.11 26.73
N ALA A 257 -44.20 -36.05 26.94
CA ALA A 257 -43.52 -36.32 28.22
C ALA A 257 -41.98 -36.23 28.08
N ARG A 258 -41.49 -35.43 27.14
CA ARG A 258 -40.05 -35.28 26.84
C ARG A 258 -39.55 -33.89 27.23
N ALA A 259 -38.44 -33.82 27.95
CA ALA A 259 -37.72 -32.58 28.23
C ALA A 259 -36.24 -32.74 27.80
N VAL A 260 -35.78 -31.90 26.88
CA VAL A 260 -34.39 -31.88 26.38
C VAL A 260 -33.93 -30.44 26.29
N GLY A 261 -32.75 -30.15 26.83
CA GLY A 261 -32.19 -28.80 26.81
C GLY A 261 -31.20 -28.58 27.95
N SER A 262 -31.16 -27.34 28.45
CA SER A 262 -30.37 -26.98 29.63
C SER A 262 -30.94 -27.62 30.90
N PRO A 263 -30.15 -27.73 32.00
CA PRO A 263 -30.65 -28.20 33.30
C PRO A 263 -31.93 -27.47 33.75
N ALA A 264 -32.00 -26.14 33.53
CA ALA A 264 -33.19 -25.35 33.86
C ALA A 264 -34.41 -25.76 33.02
N THR A 265 -34.22 -25.97 31.71
CA THR A 265 -35.29 -26.43 30.79
C THR A 265 -35.81 -27.81 31.17
N VAL A 266 -34.90 -28.71 31.56
CA VAL A 266 -35.24 -30.07 32.00
C VAL A 266 -36.01 -30.03 33.32
N ARG A 267 -35.54 -29.26 34.31
CA ARG A 267 -36.25 -29.05 35.58
C ARG A 267 -37.67 -28.53 35.34
N GLU A 268 -37.82 -27.48 34.56
CA GLU A 268 -39.14 -26.90 34.26
C GLU A 268 -40.07 -27.91 33.57
N GLY A 269 -39.56 -28.66 32.60
CA GLY A 269 -40.33 -29.70 31.90
C GLY A 269 -40.78 -30.83 32.82
N ILE A 270 -39.91 -31.27 33.74
CA ILE A 270 -40.24 -32.31 34.73
C ILE A 270 -41.28 -31.79 35.72
N MET A 271 -41.11 -30.57 36.26
CA MET A 271 -42.08 -29.97 37.19
C MET A 271 -43.45 -29.79 36.54
N ARG A 272 -43.48 -29.28 35.31
CA ARG A 272 -44.72 -29.13 34.53
C ARG A 272 -45.40 -30.47 34.27
N PHE A 273 -44.63 -31.53 34.04
CA PHE A 273 -45.16 -32.88 33.88
C PHE A 273 -45.74 -33.42 35.19
N ALA A 274 -45.02 -33.25 36.30
CA ALA A 274 -45.46 -33.64 37.64
C ALA A 274 -46.77 -32.93 38.02
N GLU A 275 -46.84 -31.60 37.84
CA GLU A 275 -48.02 -30.79 38.11
C GLU A 275 -49.23 -31.21 37.24
N ARG A 276 -49.01 -31.50 35.96
CA ARG A 276 -50.10 -31.92 35.06
C ARG A 276 -50.62 -33.32 35.39
N THR A 277 -49.75 -34.23 35.82
CA THR A 277 -50.12 -35.64 36.06
C THR A 277 -50.45 -35.95 37.51
N GLN A 278 -50.11 -35.05 38.45
CA GLN A 278 -50.21 -35.26 39.90
C GLN A 278 -49.52 -36.56 40.33
N ALA A 279 -48.42 -36.92 39.68
CA ALA A 279 -47.67 -38.13 39.98
C ALA A 279 -46.79 -37.93 41.23
N ASP A 280 -46.91 -38.86 42.19
CA ASP A 280 -46.08 -38.87 43.41
C ASP A 280 -44.67 -39.43 43.16
N GLU A 281 -44.46 -40.15 42.04
CA GLU A 281 -43.19 -40.73 41.64
C GLU A 281 -42.97 -40.58 40.13
N LEU A 282 -41.74 -40.20 39.75
CA LEU A 282 -41.32 -40.09 38.35
C LEU A 282 -40.10 -40.99 38.10
N ILE A 283 -40.24 -41.91 37.15
CA ILE A 283 -39.14 -42.76 36.67
C ILE A 283 -38.56 -42.13 35.41
N LEU A 284 -37.29 -41.72 35.49
CA LEU A 284 -36.57 -41.15 34.35
C LEU A 284 -35.95 -42.28 33.52
N SER A 285 -36.24 -42.29 32.22
CA SER A 285 -35.66 -43.22 31.27
C SER A 285 -35.14 -42.47 30.04
N GLY A 286 -33.87 -42.70 29.70
CA GLY A 286 -33.23 -42.14 28.53
C GLY A 286 -32.53 -43.23 27.73
N ALA A 287 -32.90 -43.39 26.45
CA ALA A 287 -32.22 -44.31 25.54
C ALA A 287 -31.20 -43.53 24.69
N THR A 288 -29.95 -43.50 25.13
CA THR A 288 -28.81 -42.93 24.38
C THR A 288 -27.90 -44.06 23.92
N TYR A 289 -27.41 -44.01 22.68
CA TYR A 289 -26.59 -45.07 22.09
C TYR A 289 -25.32 -45.35 22.90
N ASP A 290 -24.66 -44.28 23.39
CA ASP A 290 -23.52 -44.37 24.29
C ASP A 290 -23.98 -44.50 25.76
N PRO A 291 -23.64 -45.61 26.45
CA PRO A 291 -23.95 -45.79 27.86
C PRO A 291 -23.36 -44.71 28.78
N ALA A 292 -22.16 -44.20 28.49
CA ALA A 292 -21.52 -43.17 29.33
C ALA A 292 -22.29 -41.85 29.24
N ALA A 293 -22.66 -41.44 28.03
CA ALA A 293 -23.50 -40.27 27.80
C ALA A 293 -24.88 -40.39 28.46
N ARG A 294 -25.46 -41.61 28.49
CA ARG A 294 -26.72 -41.88 29.19
C ARG A 294 -26.57 -41.65 30.70
N CYS A 295 -25.56 -42.24 31.33
CA CYS A 295 -25.32 -42.06 32.77
C CYS A 295 -25.11 -40.59 33.11
N HIS A 296 -24.28 -39.89 32.34
CA HIS A 296 -24.03 -38.47 32.55
C HIS A 296 -25.29 -37.60 32.40
N SER A 297 -26.15 -37.89 31.42
CA SER A 297 -27.44 -37.19 31.25
C SER A 297 -28.37 -37.39 32.46
N LEU A 298 -28.41 -38.60 33.02
CA LEU A 298 -29.19 -38.91 34.22
C LEU A 298 -28.63 -38.21 35.47
N GLU A 299 -27.30 -38.18 35.63
CA GLU A 299 -26.64 -37.42 36.70
C GLU A 299 -26.99 -35.94 36.64
N LEU A 300 -26.87 -35.31 35.46
CA LEU A 300 -27.24 -33.91 35.25
C LEU A 300 -28.72 -33.65 35.55
N THR A 301 -29.59 -34.59 35.17
CA THR A 301 -31.03 -34.47 35.47
C THR A 301 -31.29 -34.56 36.98
N MET A 302 -30.59 -35.44 37.68
CA MET A 302 -30.68 -35.54 39.14
C MET A 302 -30.16 -34.28 39.83
N GLU A 303 -29.03 -33.73 39.39
CA GLU A 303 -28.49 -32.47 39.91
C GLU A 303 -29.46 -31.31 39.66
N ALA A 304 -30.02 -31.24 38.45
CA ALA A 304 -31.02 -30.24 38.08
C ALA A 304 -32.27 -30.27 38.95
N LEU A 305 -32.64 -31.43 39.52
CA LEU A 305 -33.79 -31.56 40.43
C LEU A 305 -33.44 -31.31 41.90
N LYS A 306 -32.16 -31.46 42.29
CA LYS A 306 -31.68 -31.23 43.66
C LYS A 306 -31.45 -29.75 44.00
N GLY A 307 -31.02 -28.93 43.04
CA GLY A 307 -30.71 -27.51 43.24
C GLY A 307 -31.84 -26.58 42.82
#